data_AF-A0A3R9K9T4-F1
#
_entry.id   AF-A0A3R9K9T4-F1
#
_cell.length_a   1.000
_cell.length_b   1.000
_cell.length_c   1.000
_cell.angle_alpha   90.00
_cell.angle_beta   90.00
_cell.angle_gamma   90.00
#
_symmetry.space_group_name_H-M   'P 1'
#
loop_
_entity.id
_entity.type
_entity.pdbx_description
1 polymer ?
#
loop_
_entity_poly.entity_id
_entity_poly.type
_entity_poly.pdbx_seq_one_letter_code
_entity_poly.pdbx_strand_id
1 'polypeptide(L)'
;MKRRLFFSFIILLSCIMLLGCSSPKNFTGKWKTDIFDQGTVREDGAKIAGKATGQADLASIISKYIHWNATMEIKKDGTLTMDNGETFSAKWHQKGDKIVIEGKNISGIATLSDDQKTLYFENKPLNDNSDNQNGFMIGENSLKFEFKKVE
;
A
#
# COMPACT_ATOMS: atom_id res chain seq x y z
N MET A 1 46.58 -19.05 25.11
CA MET A 1 45.33 -19.40 24.39
C MET A 1 44.06 -18.70 24.90
N LYS A 2 43.90 -18.41 26.21
CA LYS A 2 42.65 -17.82 26.77
C LYS A 2 42.27 -16.42 26.27
N ARG A 3 43.24 -15.57 25.90
CA ARG A 3 43.00 -14.18 25.43
C ARG A 3 42.38 -14.10 24.02
N ARG A 4 42.68 -15.05 23.12
CA ARG A 4 42.17 -15.04 21.74
C ARG A 4 40.69 -15.48 21.67
N LEU A 5 40.30 -16.44 22.52
CA LEU A 5 38.91 -16.90 22.65
C LEU A 5 37.96 -15.80 23.16
N PHE A 6 38.42 -14.93 24.06
CA PHE A 6 37.64 -13.81 24.57
C PHE A 6 37.37 -12.73 23.52
N PHE A 7 38.36 -12.39 22.69
CA PHE A 7 38.18 -11.40 21.61
C PHE A 7 37.24 -11.90 20.51
N SER A 8 37.31 -13.19 20.15
CA SER A 8 36.38 -13.78 19.19
C SER A 8 34.93 -13.76 19.69
N PHE A 9 34.71 -13.93 20.99
CA PHE A 9 33.37 -13.89 21.59
C PHE A 9 32.75 -12.48 21.58
N ILE A 10 33.56 -11.44 21.82
CA ILE A 10 33.08 -10.04 21.81
C ILE A 10 32.72 -9.59 20.39
N ILE A 11 33.52 -9.97 19.38
CA ILE A 11 33.24 -9.65 17.97
C ILE A 11 31.96 -10.37 17.49
N LEU A 12 31.77 -11.63 17.91
CA LEU A 12 30.55 -12.38 17.58
C LEU A 12 29.31 -11.76 18.25
N LEU A 13 29.42 -11.32 19.51
CA LEU A 13 28.32 -10.69 20.26
C LEU A 13 27.97 -9.30 19.71
N SER A 14 28.96 -8.53 19.22
CA SER A 14 28.72 -7.26 18.55
C SER A 14 28.11 -7.42 17.15
N CYS A 15 28.41 -8.52 16.45
CA CYS A 15 27.78 -8.83 15.16
C CYS A 15 26.30 -9.23 15.30
N ILE A 16 25.91 -9.88 16.41
CA ILE A 16 24.51 -10.25 16.67
C ILE A 16 23.65 -9.01 16.97
N MET A 17 24.22 -7.97 17.59
CA MET A 17 23.54 -6.69 17.84
C MET A 17 23.40 -5.80 16.59
N LEU A 18 24.07 -6.16 15.47
CA LEU A 18 24.00 -5.45 14.18
C LEU A 18 23.03 -6.10 13.18
N LEU A 19 22.38 -7.21 13.56
CA LEU A 19 21.17 -7.66 12.87
C LEU A 19 20.07 -6.66 13.23
N GLY A 20 19.98 -5.60 12.41
CA GLY A 20 19.07 -4.48 12.63
C GLY A 20 17.67 -4.96 12.97
N CYS A 21 17.27 -4.77 14.24
CA CYS A 21 15.88 -4.75 14.64
C CYS A 21 15.22 -3.57 13.92
N SER A 22 14.74 -3.80 12.70
CA SER A 22 13.79 -2.88 12.08
C SER A 22 12.58 -2.81 13.01
N SER A 23 12.27 -1.62 13.52
CA SER A 23 11.09 -1.41 14.37
C SER A 23 9.87 -2.05 13.72
N PRO A 24 9.01 -2.74 14.51
CA PRO A 24 7.80 -3.36 13.96
C PRO A 24 7.01 -2.36 13.13
N LYS A 25 6.60 -2.78 11.92
CA LYS A 25 5.82 -1.94 11.01
C LYS A 25 4.45 -1.65 11.64
N ASN A 26 4.12 -0.37 11.82
CA ASN A 26 2.88 0.09 12.42
C ASN A 26 1.94 0.71 11.38
N PHE A 27 0.99 -0.10 10.91
CA PHE A 27 0.00 0.27 9.90
C PHE A 27 -1.15 1.10 10.46
N THR A 28 -1.36 1.12 11.78
CA THR A 28 -2.48 1.86 12.37
C THR A 28 -2.30 3.35 12.18
N GLY A 29 -3.38 4.01 11.78
CA GLY A 29 -3.41 5.45 11.60
C GLY A 29 -4.32 5.87 10.47
N LYS A 30 -4.32 7.17 10.21
CA LYS A 30 -4.94 7.77 9.03
C LYS A 30 -3.87 8.00 7.97
N TRP A 31 -4.23 7.66 6.74
CA TRP A 31 -3.35 7.71 5.59
C TRP A 31 -4.09 8.41 4.46
N LYS A 32 -3.45 9.34 3.77
CA LYS A 32 -4.06 10.10 2.69
C LYS A 32 -3.27 9.92 1.40
N THR A 33 -3.96 9.68 0.31
CA THR A 33 -3.40 9.72 -1.03
C THR A 33 -3.87 10.97 -1.75
N ASP A 34 -2.98 11.55 -2.53
CA ASP A 34 -3.30 12.47 -3.63
C ASP A 34 -2.62 11.90 -4.88
N ILE A 35 -3.42 11.41 -5.82
CA ILE A 35 -2.90 10.76 -7.02
C ILE A 35 -2.23 11.76 -7.98
N PHE A 36 -2.57 13.05 -7.92
CA PHE A 36 -1.92 14.05 -8.79
C PHE A 36 -0.47 14.33 -8.40
N ASP A 37 -0.08 13.99 -7.16
CA ASP A 37 1.30 14.06 -6.66
C ASP A 37 2.07 12.73 -6.85
N GLN A 38 1.43 11.70 -7.44
CA GLN A 38 2.02 10.37 -7.62
C GLN A 38 2.31 10.08 -9.09
N GLY A 39 3.51 10.49 -9.53
CA GLY A 39 3.95 10.39 -10.93
C GLY A 39 3.82 9.00 -11.56
N THR A 40 4.04 7.93 -10.80
CA THR A 40 3.92 6.53 -11.27
C THR A 40 2.48 6.11 -11.52
N VAL A 41 1.53 6.54 -10.66
CA VAL A 41 0.10 6.26 -10.83
C VAL A 41 -0.47 6.99 -12.05
N ARG A 42 0.05 8.19 -12.33
CA ARG A 42 -0.28 8.94 -13.55
C ARG A 42 0.18 8.22 -14.82
N GLU A 43 1.39 7.65 -14.82
CA GLU A 43 1.91 6.88 -15.95
C GLU A 43 1.13 5.58 -16.18
N ASP A 44 0.85 4.83 -15.11
CA ASP A 44 0.11 3.57 -15.22
C ASP A 44 -1.37 3.80 -15.57
N GLY A 45 -1.99 4.84 -15.00
CA GLY A 45 -3.31 5.30 -15.42
C GLY A 45 -3.36 5.74 -16.88
N ALA A 46 -2.33 6.44 -17.36
CA ALA A 46 -2.22 6.84 -18.77
C ALA A 46 -2.04 5.65 -19.71
N LYS A 47 -1.27 4.62 -19.32
CA LYS A 47 -1.14 3.38 -20.09
C LYS A 47 -2.47 2.62 -20.19
N ILE A 48 -3.24 2.58 -19.10
CA ILE A 48 -4.55 1.90 -19.07
C ILE A 48 -5.56 2.63 -19.94
N ALA A 49 -5.68 3.95 -19.79
CA ALA A 49 -6.59 4.75 -20.59
C ALA A 49 -6.16 4.84 -22.07
N GLY A 50 -4.85 4.79 -22.36
CA GLY A 50 -4.32 4.81 -23.73
C GLY A 50 -4.67 3.54 -24.52
N LYS A 51 -4.80 2.40 -23.84
CA LYS A 51 -5.33 1.16 -24.44
C LYS A 51 -6.84 1.21 -24.70
N ALA A 52 -7.59 2.02 -23.95
CA ALA A 52 -9.04 2.03 -24.00
C ALA A 52 -9.65 2.97 -25.06
N THR A 53 -8.98 4.07 -25.45
CA THR A 53 -9.67 5.15 -26.19
C THR A 53 -9.06 5.59 -27.51
N GLY A 54 -7.85 5.15 -27.90
CA GLY A 54 -7.30 5.39 -29.24
C GLY A 54 -6.92 6.84 -29.60
N GLN A 55 -7.59 7.88 -29.11
CA GLN A 55 -7.14 9.28 -29.13
C GLN A 55 -8.15 10.21 -28.44
N ALA A 56 -7.60 11.33 -27.93
CA ALA A 56 -8.26 12.51 -27.35
C ALA A 56 -8.56 12.47 -25.83
N ASP A 57 -7.69 13.19 -25.13
CA ASP A 57 -7.76 13.71 -23.77
C ASP A 57 -7.74 12.71 -22.60
N LEU A 58 -6.69 11.89 -22.62
CA LEU A 58 -6.20 11.10 -21.48
C LEU A 58 -6.18 11.91 -20.18
N ALA A 59 -5.76 13.18 -20.22
CA ALA A 59 -5.71 14.04 -19.04
C ALA A 59 -7.11 14.42 -18.52
N SER A 60 -8.09 14.63 -19.41
CA SER A 60 -9.50 14.88 -19.06
C SER A 60 -10.24 13.63 -18.58
N ILE A 61 -9.97 12.45 -19.14
CA ILE A 61 -10.53 11.19 -18.63
C ILE A 61 -9.90 10.84 -17.28
N ILE A 62 -8.57 10.99 -17.14
CA ILE A 62 -7.88 10.84 -15.86
C ILE A 62 -8.39 11.87 -14.84
N SER A 63 -8.59 13.14 -15.21
CA SER A 63 -9.12 14.13 -14.25
C SER A 63 -10.57 13.87 -13.87
N LYS A 64 -11.43 13.48 -14.83
CA LYS A 64 -12.87 13.27 -14.59
C LYS A 64 -13.19 11.96 -13.86
N TYR A 65 -12.34 10.94 -13.97
CA TYR A 65 -12.51 9.63 -13.30
C TYR A 65 -11.53 9.37 -12.14
N ILE A 66 -10.46 10.16 -12.01
CA ILE A 66 -9.36 9.92 -11.06
C ILE A 66 -9.04 11.20 -10.26
N HIS A 67 -10.07 11.92 -9.82
CA HIS A 67 -9.94 12.76 -8.61
C HIS A 67 -9.93 11.85 -7.36
N TRP A 68 -8.91 10.99 -7.25
CA TRP A 68 -8.82 10.01 -6.17
C TRP A 68 -7.99 10.56 -5.02
N ASN A 69 -8.59 11.52 -4.32
CA ASN A 69 -8.19 11.86 -2.97
C ASN A 69 -8.88 10.85 -2.06
N ALA A 70 -8.12 9.93 -1.48
CA ALA A 70 -8.68 8.97 -0.54
C ALA A 70 -8.00 9.07 0.82
N THR A 71 -8.81 8.92 1.86
CA THR A 71 -8.36 8.76 3.24
C THR A 71 -8.63 7.32 3.67
N MET A 72 -7.57 6.61 4.03
CA MET A 72 -7.64 5.27 4.61
C MET A 72 -7.40 5.38 6.11
N GLU A 73 -8.32 4.84 6.91
CA GLU A 73 -8.17 4.69 8.35
C GLU A 73 -8.01 3.20 8.70
N ILE A 74 -6.85 2.85 9.27
CA ILE A 74 -6.53 1.50 9.72
C ILE A 74 -6.55 1.50 11.25
N LYS A 75 -7.44 0.70 11.85
CA LYS A 75 -7.64 0.62 13.30
C LYS A 75 -7.05 -0.66 13.88
N LYS A 76 -6.58 -0.59 15.12
CA LYS A 76 -5.98 -1.73 15.85
C LYS A 76 -6.93 -2.91 16.05
N ASP A 77 -8.23 -2.67 15.99
CA ASP A 77 -9.28 -3.70 16.13
C ASP A 77 -9.47 -4.57 14.86
N GLY A 78 -8.61 -4.40 13.86
CA GLY A 78 -8.67 -5.14 12.60
C GLY A 78 -9.67 -4.56 11.59
N THR A 79 -10.26 -3.38 11.85
CA THR A 79 -11.10 -2.67 10.88
C THR A 79 -10.29 -1.70 10.03
N LEU A 80 -10.72 -1.55 8.78
CA LEU A 80 -10.22 -0.58 7.83
C LEU A 80 -11.40 0.10 7.14
N THR A 81 -11.34 1.43 7.03
CA THR A 81 -12.25 2.19 6.19
C THR A 81 -11.46 3.03 5.18
N MET A 82 -11.94 3.11 3.96
CA MET A 82 -11.40 3.99 2.94
C MET A 82 -12.51 4.92 2.45
N ASP A 83 -12.24 6.21 2.41
CA ASP A 83 -13.15 7.24 1.92
C ASP A 83 -12.50 8.00 0.78
N ASN A 84 -13.09 7.95 -0.41
CA ASN A 84 -12.68 8.69 -1.60
C ASN A 84 -13.82 9.58 -2.16
N GLY A 85 -14.81 9.91 -1.32
CA GLY A 85 -16.13 10.39 -1.75
C GLY A 85 -17.22 9.31 -1.62
N GLU A 86 -16.82 8.04 -1.56
CA GLU A 86 -17.64 6.91 -1.10
C GLU A 86 -16.91 6.17 0.02
N THR A 87 -17.65 5.64 1.00
CA THR A 87 -17.04 4.91 2.12
C THR A 87 -17.04 3.40 1.87
N PHE A 88 -15.84 2.82 1.83
CA PHE A 88 -15.61 1.37 1.78
C PHE A 88 -15.13 0.86 3.13
N SER A 89 -15.61 -0.32 3.51
CA SER A 89 -15.20 -1.00 4.74
C SER A 89 -14.54 -2.34 4.42
N ALA A 90 -13.50 -2.67 5.18
CA ALA A 90 -12.78 -3.93 5.09
C ALA A 90 -12.25 -4.38 6.45
N LYS A 91 -11.80 -5.63 6.49
CA LYS A 91 -10.97 -6.16 7.56
C LYS A 91 -9.52 -6.21 7.11
N TRP A 92 -8.60 -6.16 8.05
CA TRP A 92 -7.19 -6.34 7.78
C TRP A 92 -6.54 -7.26 8.80
N HIS A 93 -5.47 -7.93 8.38
CA HIS A 93 -4.62 -8.72 9.25
C HIS A 93 -3.16 -8.65 8.81
N GLN A 94 -2.24 -8.70 9.78
CA GLN A 94 -0.81 -8.63 9.52
C GLN A 94 -0.24 -10.00 9.12
N LYS A 95 0.63 -10.02 8.11
CA LYS A 95 1.41 -11.18 7.64
C LYS A 95 2.86 -10.77 7.43
N GLY A 96 3.68 -10.86 8.49
CA GLY A 96 5.05 -10.33 8.48
C GLY A 96 5.05 -8.80 8.36
N ASP A 97 5.80 -8.26 7.40
CA ASP A 97 5.97 -6.82 7.17
C ASP A 97 4.90 -6.19 6.26
N LYS A 98 3.79 -6.90 6.06
CA LYS A 98 2.64 -6.44 5.26
C LYS A 98 1.32 -6.71 5.96
N ILE A 99 0.29 -6.01 5.53
CA ILE A 99 -1.10 -6.33 5.87
C ILE A 99 -1.84 -6.82 4.63
N VAL A 100 -2.79 -7.73 4.86
CA VAL A 100 -3.75 -8.15 3.85
C VAL A 100 -5.08 -7.48 4.17
N ILE A 101 -5.68 -6.86 3.15
CA ILE A 101 -6.95 -6.14 3.25
C ILE A 101 -8.01 -6.95 2.50
N GLU A 102 -9.12 -7.21 3.18
CA GLU A 102 -10.22 -8.06 2.71
C GLU A 102 -11.55 -7.37 2.98
N GLY A 103 -12.16 -6.89 1.91
CA GLY A 103 -13.49 -6.30 1.89
C GLY A 103 -14.15 -6.54 0.53
N LYS A 104 -15.48 -6.40 0.49
CA LYS A 104 -16.26 -6.62 -0.73
C LYS A 104 -15.82 -5.72 -1.88
N ASN A 105 -15.52 -4.46 -1.56
CA ASN A 105 -15.24 -3.41 -2.54
C ASN A 105 -13.78 -2.94 -2.53
N ILE A 106 -13.00 -3.37 -1.52
CA ILE A 106 -11.58 -3.01 -1.37
C ILE A 106 -10.82 -4.23 -0.86
N SER A 107 -9.88 -4.71 -1.65
CA SER A 107 -9.04 -5.84 -1.30
C SER A 107 -7.64 -5.67 -1.89
N GLY A 108 -6.62 -6.13 -1.16
CA GLY A 108 -5.25 -5.84 -1.54
C GLY A 108 -4.22 -6.22 -0.50
N ILE A 109 -2.99 -5.77 -0.75
CA ILE A 109 -1.86 -5.89 0.16
C ILE A 109 -1.34 -4.49 0.42
N ALA A 110 -1.03 -4.17 1.68
CA ALA A 110 -0.31 -2.95 2.00
C ALA A 110 1.02 -3.21 2.70
N THR A 111 2.02 -2.41 2.35
CA THR A 111 3.37 -2.41 2.94
C THR A 111 3.72 -1.00 3.41
N LEU A 112 4.71 -0.87 4.28
CA LEU A 112 5.16 0.41 4.80
C LEU A 112 6.61 0.68 4.40
N SER A 113 6.89 1.93 4.02
CA SER A 113 8.25 2.45 3.90
C SER A 113 9.03 2.27 5.21
N ASP A 114 10.36 2.34 5.13
CA ASP A 114 11.23 2.12 6.29
C ASP A 114 11.10 3.20 7.36
N ASP A 115 10.83 4.43 6.95
CA ASP A 115 10.47 5.54 7.85
C ASP A 115 9.02 5.46 8.39
N GLN A 116 8.24 4.48 7.92
CA GLN A 116 6.82 4.26 8.24
C GLN A 116 5.91 5.47 7.97
N LYS A 117 6.31 6.37 7.06
CA LYS A 117 5.54 7.56 6.67
C LYS A 117 4.72 7.35 5.40
N THR A 118 5.05 6.34 4.60
CA THR A 118 4.35 6.01 3.37
C THR A 118 3.81 4.59 3.44
N LEU A 119 2.50 4.45 3.29
CA LEU A 119 1.79 3.19 3.11
C LEU A 119 1.62 2.94 1.61
N TYR A 120 2.17 1.85 1.11
CA TYR A 120 1.97 1.41 -0.26
C TYR A 120 0.86 0.38 -0.31
N PHE A 121 -0.26 0.71 -0.95
CA PHE A 121 -1.39 -0.18 -1.13
C PHE A 121 -1.47 -0.67 -2.56
N GLU A 122 -1.48 -1.99 -2.76
CA GLU A 122 -1.69 -2.62 -4.07
C GLU A 122 -3.01 -3.38 -4.06
N ASN A 123 -3.92 -3.05 -4.98
CA ASN A 123 -5.21 -3.76 -5.08
C ASN A 123 -5.05 -5.12 -5.75
N LYS A 124 -5.92 -6.07 -5.41
CA LYS A 124 -6.00 -7.34 -6.12
C LYS A 124 -6.76 -7.17 -7.46
N PRO A 125 -6.25 -7.71 -8.58
CA PRO A 125 -6.98 -7.74 -9.85
C PRO A 125 -8.12 -8.77 -9.82
N LEU A 126 -9.08 -8.65 -10.76
CA LEU A 126 -10.13 -9.64 -10.94
C LEU A 126 -9.54 -10.96 -11.46
N ASN A 127 -9.97 -12.08 -10.89
CA ASN A 127 -10.13 -13.31 -11.67
C ASN A 127 -11.62 -13.46 -11.91
N ASP A 128 -12.01 -13.88 -13.12
CA ASP A 128 -13.39 -13.97 -13.66
C ASP A 128 -14.43 -14.72 -12.79
N ASN A 129 -14.05 -15.28 -11.64
CA ASN A 129 -14.89 -16.06 -10.74
C ASN A 129 -14.98 -15.52 -9.30
N SER A 130 -14.59 -14.27 -9.02
CA SER A 130 -14.78 -13.70 -7.68
C SER A 130 -15.98 -12.76 -7.63
N ASP A 131 -16.98 -13.09 -6.81
CA ASP A 131 -18.12 -12.24 -6.41
C ASP A 131 -17.71 -10.88 -5.76
N ASN A 132 -16.41 -10.59 -5.70
CA ASN A 132 -15.84 -9.32 -5.26
C ASN A 132 -15.81 -8.33 -6.42
N GLN A 133 -16.94 -7.68 -6.65
CA GLN A 133 -16.98 -6.46 -7.46
C GLN A 133 -16.30 -5.33 -6.67
N ASN A 134 -14.97 -5.23 -6.79
CA ASN A 134 -14.19 -4.19 -6.11
C ASN A 134 -14.63 -2.79 -6.61
N GLY A 135 -15.01 -1.89 -5.70
CA GLY A 135 -15.32 -0.48 -5.98
C GLY A 135 -14.07 0.38 -6.27
N PHE A 136 -12.91 -0.26 -6.46
CA PHE A 136 -11.63 0.38 -6.71
C PHE A 136 -10.87 -0.38 -7.80
N MET A 137 -11.38 -0.32 -9.04
CA MET A 137 -10.79 -1.00 -10.19
C MET A 137 -10.62 -0.03 -11.36
N ILE A 138 -9.38 0.14 -11.82
CA ILE A 138 -9.09 0.71 -13.14
C ILE A 138 -8.54 -0.45 -13.99
N GLY A 139 -9.44 -1.28 -14.52
CA GLY A 139 -9.11 -2.35 -15.48
C GLY A 139 -8.55 -3.66 -14.87
N GLU A 140 -8.01 -4.51 -15.75
CA GLU A 140 -7.55 -5.89 -15.47
C GLU A 140 -6.22 -5.98 -14.69
N ASN A 141 -5.56 -4.86 -14.36
CA ASN A 141 -4.24 -4.83 -13.73
C ASN A 141 -4.32 -4.37 -12.27
N SER A 142 -3.38 -4.82 -11.43
CA SER A 142 -3.17 -4.20 -10.12
C SER A 142 -2.57 -2.80 -10.28
N LEU A 143 -3.04 -1.89 -9.44
CA LEU A 143 -2.53 -0.54 -9.25
C LEU A 143 -1.95 -0.43 -7.84
N LYS A 144 -0.79 0.24 -7.76
CA LYS A 144 -0.13 0.53 -6.50
C LYS A 144 -0.27 2.01 -6.19
N PHE A 145 -0.84 2.31 -5.03
CA PHE A 145 -1.09 3.66 -4.54
C PHE A 145 -0.17 3.96 -3.36
N GLU A 146 0.28 5.20 -3.26
CA GLU A 146 0.97 5.69 -2.08
C GLU A 146 0.00 6.45 -1.19
N PHE A 147 0.02 6.18 0.11
CA PHE A 147 -0.67 7.01 1.09
C PHE A 147 0.35 7.55 2.07
N LYS A 148 0.32 8.86 2.30
CA LYS A 148 1.14 9.52 3.30
C LYS A 148 0.41 9.52 4.63
N LYS A 149 1.16 9.31 5.71
CA LYS A 149 0.61 9.36 7.07
C LYS A 149 0.06 10.75 7.36
N VAL A 150 -1.14 10.82 7.94
CA VAL A 150 -1.71 12.06 8.45
C VAL A 150 -1.22 12.21 9.90
N GLU A 151 -0.55 13.31 10.19
CA GLU A 151 -0.08 13.67 11.54
C GLU A 151 -1.23 14.06 12.48
#